data_AF-A0A838SNC2-F1
#
_entry.id   AF-A0A838SNC2-F1
#
_cell.length_a   1.000
_cell.length_b   1.000
_cell.length_c   1.000
_cell.angle_alpha   90.00
_cell.angle_beta   90.00
_cell.angle_gamma   90.00
#
_symmetry.space_group_name_H-M   'P 1'
#
loop_
_entity.id
_entity.type
_entity.pdbx_description
1 polymer ?
#
loop_
_entity_poly.entity_id
_entity_poly.type
_entity_poly.pdbx_seq_one_letter_code
_entity_poly.pdbx_strand_id
1 'polypeptide(L)'
;CVVNQREVGEDTHSFASALKHVLRQDPDVILVGELRDLETISVALTAAETGHLVLATLHTQDAAQTIDRLIDVFPPHQQQQVRVQLAGALQGVVCQTLCRTIDDAGRVVVTEVLKATPAIRNLIREGKTHQIYSAMQAGARHGMHTMDQHLADLVRRGRITYETGLDTCHHVEDFNRLCGRG
;
A
#
# COMPACT_ATOMS: atom_id res chain seq x y z
N CYS A 1 -8.76 -16.73 17.34
CA CYS A 1 -8.28 -17.30 16.07
C CYS A 1 -7.22 -18.35 16.38
N VAL A 2 -6.93 -19.24 15.43
CA VAL A 2 -5.72 -20.07 15.44
C VAL A 2 -4.67 -19.34 14.60
N VAL A 3 -3.43 -19.25 15.08
CA VAL A 3 -2.33 -18.57 14.38
C VAL A 3 -1.23 -19.59 14.11
N ASN A 4 -0.95 -19.82 12.84
CA ASN A 4 0.16 -20.66 12.39
C ASN A 4 1.19 -19.79 11.67
N GLN A 5 2.43 -19.79 12.16
CA GLN A 5 3.55 -19.08 11.54
C GLN A 5 4.50 -20.10 10.91
N ARG A 6 5.04 -19.76 9.74
CA ARG A 6 5.98 -20.62 9.01
C ARG A 6 7.17 -19.82 8.53
N GLU A 7 8.36 -20.20 8.98
CA GLU A 7 9.61 -19.58 8.58
C GLU A 7 10.14 -20.22 7.27
N VAL A 8 10.52 -19.36 6.32
CA VAL A 8 11.15 -19.81 5.07
C VAL A 8 12.57 -20.28 5.36
N GLY A 9 12.90 -21.50 4.97
CA GLY A 9 14.17 -22.16 5.24
C GLY A 9 14.07 -23.26 6.30
N GLU A 10 13.14 -23.13 7.23
CA GLU A 10 12.91 -24.11 8.31
C GLU A 10 11.58 -24.85 8.12
N ASP A 11 10.46 -24.15 8.11
CA ASP A 11 9.12 -24.75 8.01
C ASP A 11 8.65 -24.95 6.56
N THR A 12 9.24 -24.20 5.62
CA THR A 12 8.89 -24.21 4.19
C THR A 12 10.10 -23.86 3.33
N HIS A 13 10.17 -24.41 2.12
CA HIS A 13 11.30 -24.15 1.21
C HIS A 13 11.25 -22.77 0.54
N SER A 14 10.06 -22.22 0.31
CA SER A 14 9.87 -20.91 -0.32
C SER A 14 8.50 -20.31 0.00
N PHE A 15 8.32 -19.01 -0.29
CA PHE A 15 7.03 -18.33 -0.20
C PHE A 15 5.98 -18.96 -1.11
N ALA A 16 6.32 -19.20 -2.39
CA ALA A 16 5.40 -19.81 -3.35
C ALA A 16 4.94 -21.21 -2.90
N SER A 17 5.85 -22.03 -2.39
CA SER A 17 5.52 -23.36 -1.84
C SER A 17 4.58 -23.22 -0.64
N ALA A 18 4.89 -22.34 0.31
CA ALA A 18 4.05 -22.11 1.49
C ALA A 18 2.64 -21.67 1.10
N LEU A 19 2.53 -20.66 0.23
CA LEU A 19 1.28 -20.09 -0.25
C LEU A 19 0.40 -21.14 -0.96
N LYS A 20 1.00 -21.98 -1.81
CA LYS A 20 0.28 -23.06 -2.50
C LYS A 20 -0.34 -24.07 -1.53
N HIS A 21 0.34 -24.36 -0.42
CA HIS A 21 -0.16 -25.28 0.60
C HIS A 21 -1.17 -24.62 1.54
N VAL A 22 -0.98 -23.33 1.88
CA VAL A 22 -1.86 -22.56 2.77
C VAL A 22 -3.30 -22.54 2.24
N LEU A 23 -3.52 -22.46 0.93
CA LEU A 23 -4.87 -22.50 0.34
C LEU A 23 -5.66 -23.81 0.63
N ARG A 24 -4.99 -24.87 1.10
CA ARG A 24 -5.63 -26.14 1.50
C ARG A 24 -5.72 -26.31 3.01
N GLN A 25 -5.33 -25.30 3.78
CA GLN A 25 -5.34 -25.31 5.24
C GLN A 25 -6.53 -24.55 5.83
N ASP A 26 -7.54 -24.25 5.00
CA ASP A 26 -8.74 -23.50 5.37
C ASP A 26 -8.44 -22.17 6.10
N PRO A 27 -7.55 -21.30 5.56
CA PRO A 27 -7.20 -20.05 6.23
C PRO A 27 -8.29 -19.00 6.03
N ASP A 28 -8.47 -18.12 7.03
CA ASP A 28 -9.28 -16.90 6.85
C ASP A 28 -8.41 -15.71 6.41
N VAL A 29 -7.19 -15.63 6.97
CA VAL A 29 -6.24 -14.52 6.80
C VAL A 29 -4.86 -15.08 6.48
N ILE A 30 -4.22 -14.50 5.47
CA ILE A 30 -2.89 -14.90 5.00
C ILE A 30 -1.98 -13.68 5.06
N LEU A 31 -0.92 -13.74 5.85
CA LEU A 31 0.18 -12.77 5.80
C LEU A 31 1.27 -13.34 4.89
N VAL A 32 1.41 -12.74 3.72
CA VAL A 32 2.57 -12.91 2.85
C VAL A 32 3.58 -11.85 3.26
N GLY A 33 4.87 -12.19 3.30
CA GLY A 33 5.91 -11.19 3.53
C GLY A 33 6.01 -10.22 2.36
N GLU A 34 7.17 -10.21 1.71
CA GLU A 34 7.41 -9.32 0.58
C GLU A 34 6.94 -9.90 -0.75
N LEU A 35 6.20 -9.11 -1.53
CA LEU A 35 5.78 -9.46 -2.89
C LEU A 35 6.92 -9.20 -3.89
N ARG A 36 7.89 -10.12 -3.93
CA ARG A 36 9.12 -9.98 -4.73
C ARG A 36 9.00 -10.39 -6.18
N ASP A 37 8.38 -11.53 -6.43
CA ASP A 37 8.35 -12.19 -7.72
C ASP A 37 6.93 -12.39 -8.24
N LEU A 38 6.83 -12.63 -9.55
CA LEU A 38 5.58 -12.84 -10.26
C LEU A 38 4.77 -13.99 -9.64
N GLU A 39 5.43 -15.08 -9.26
CA GLU A 39 4.77 -16.27 -8.71
C GLU A 39 4.07 -15.93 -7.38
N THR A 40 4.78 -15.30 -6.45
CA THR A 40 4.26 -14.89 -5.14
C THR A 40 3.10 -13.89 -5.30
N ILE A 41 3.23 -12.91 -6.19
CA ILE A 41 2.17 -11.92 -6.47
C ILE A 41 0.93 -12.62 -7.05
N SER A 42 1.12 -13.53 -8.00
CA SER A 42 0.03 -14.23 -8.66
C SER A 42 -0.77 -15.13 -7.69
N VAL A 43 -0.07 -15.83 -6.78
CA VAL A 43 -0.74 -16.65 -5.77
C VAL A 43 -1.44 -15.78 -4.71
N ALA A 44 -0.82 -14.69 -4.27
CA ALA A 44 -1.46 -13.74 -3.34
C ALA A 44 -2.74 -13.13 -3.93
N LEU A 45 -2.72 -12.76 -5.22
CA LEU A 45 -3.88 -12.23 -5.91
C LEU A 45 -5.01 -13.26 -6.05
N THR A 46 -4.65 -14.51 -6.36
CA THR A 46 -5.60 -15.64 -6.44
C THR A 46 -6.24 -15.92 -5.06
N ALA A 47 -5.43 -15.90 -4.00
CA ALA A 47 -5.93 -16.07 -2.63
C ALA A 47 -6.93 -14.96 -2.26
N ALA A 48 -6.60 -13.71 -2.58
CA ALA A 48 -7.50 -12.58 -2.33
C ALA A 48 -8.79 -12.65 -3.16
N GLU A 49 -8.72 -13.08 -4.42
CA GLU A 49 -9.89 -13.25 -5.30
C GLU A 49 -10.83 -14.37 -4.83
N THR A 50 -10.29 -15.39 -4.18
CA THR A 50 -11.06 -16.52 -3.62
C THR A 50 -11.65 -16.24 -2.23
N GLY A 51 -11.55 -15.01 -1.73
CA GLY A 51 -12.23 -14.56 -0.51
C GLY A 51 -11.35 -14.50 0.74
N HIS A 52 -10.06 -14.82 0.64
CA HIS A 52 -9.13 -14.72 1.76
C HIS A 52 -8.69 -13.28 2.00
N LEU A 53 -8.53 -12.87 3.26
CA LEU A 53 -7.86 -11.60 3.56
C LEU A 53 -6.35 -11.78 3.44
N VAL A 54 -5.75 -11.18 2.41
CA VAL A 54 -4.30 -11.23 2.20
C VAL A 54 -3.64 -9.92 2.64
N LEU A 55 -2.66 -10.03 3.52
CA LEU A 55 -1.76 -8.95 3.92
C LEU A 55 -0.41 -9.19 3.26
N ALA A 56 0.19 -8.16 2.69
CA ALA A 56 1.51 -8.26 2.06
C ALA A 56 2.25 -6.92 2.05
N THR A 57 3.57 -6.96 1.86
CA THR A 57 4.42 -5.75 1.87
C THR A 57 5.15 -5.54 0.54
N LEU A 58 5.32 -4.29 0.14
CA LEU A 58 6.21 -3.84 -0.95
C LEU A 58 7.04 -2.65 -0.45
N HIS A 59 8.10 -2.29 -1.19
CA HIS A 59 9.00 -1.16 -0.90
C HIS A 59 8.66 0.11 -1.70
N THR A 60 7.43 0.24 -2.15
CA THR A 60 6.93 1.41 -2.89
C THR A 60 6.62 2.56 -1.93
N GLN A 61 6.77 3.80 -2.40
CA GLN A 61 6.67 4.98 -1.54
C GLN A 61 5.23 5.53 -1.48
N ASP A 62 4.42 5.27 -2.50
CA ASP A 62 3.04 5.73 -2.58
C ASP A 62 2.10 4.65 -3.13
N ALA A 63 0.80 4.90 -2.98
CA ALA A 63 -0.25 3.94 -3.31
C ALA A 63 -0.40 3.71 -4.82
N ALA A 64 -0.17 4.73 -5.65
CA ALA A 64 -0.25 4.61 -7.11
C ALA A 64 0.91 3.75 -7.64
N GLN A 65 2.14 4.03 -7.19
CA GLN A 65 3.33 3.26 -7.48
C GLN A 65 3.20 1.81 -7.01
N THR A 66 2.58 1.58 -5.86
CA THR A 66 2.30 0.21 -5.36
C THR A 66 1.45 -0.57 -6.36
N ILE A 67 0.39 0.05 -6.88
CA ILE A 67 -0.50 -0.56 -7.87
C ILE A 67 0.23 -0.81 -9.19
N ASP A 68 0.96 0.17 -9.70
CA ASP A 68 1.71 0.04 -10.95
C ASP A 68 2.79 -1.05 -10.82
N ARG A 69 3.52 -1.10 -9.71
CA ARG A 69 4.52 -2.15 -9.43
C ARG A 69 3.93 -3.56 -9.44
N LEU A 70 2.74 -3.74 -8.86
CA LEU A 70 2.06 -5.04 -8.86
C LEU A 70 1.65 -5.50 -10.27
N ILE A 71 1.42 -4.56 -11.20
CA ILE A 71 1.02 -4.86 -12.57
C ILE A 71 2.27 -5.06 -13.45
N ASP A 72 3.28 -4.22 -13.30
CA ASP A 72 4.45 -4.15 -14.19
C ASP A 72 5.38 -5.38 -14.10
N VAL A 73 5.28 -6.18 -13.03
CA VAL A 73 6.00 -7.46 -12.95
C VAL A 73 5.48 -8.49 -13.95
N PHE A 74 4.25 -8.32 -14.45
CA PHE A 74 3.63 -9.24 -15.39
C PHE A 74 3.97 -8.87 -16.85
N PRO A 75 4.07 -9.88 -17.74
CA PRO A 75 4.22 -9.64 -19.17
C PRO A 75 3.11 -8.75 -19.74
N PRO A 76 3.38 -7.87 -20.73
CA PRO A 76 2.41 -6.89 -21.24
C PRO A 76 1.05 -7.47 -21.63
N HIS A 77 1.00 -8.69 -22.17
CA HIS A 77 -0.23 -9.36 -22.57
C HIS A 77 -1.13 -9.79 -21.39
N GLN A 78 -0.58 -9.89 -20.17
CA GLN A 78 -1.31 -10.26 -18.94
C GLN A 78 -1.69 -9.05 -18.08
N GLN A 79 -1.02 -7.91 -18.27
CA GLN A 79 -1.19 -6.74 -17.41
C GLN A 79 -2.63 -6.27 -17.32
N GLN A 80 -3.40 -6.31 -18.41
CA GLN A 80 -4.80 -5.90 -18.39
C GLN A 80 -5.67 -6.85 -17.54
N GLN A 81 -5.41 -8.15 -17.60
CA GLN A 81 -6.11 -9.14 -16.76
C GLN A 81 -5.79 -8.90 -15.28
N VAL A 82 -4.50 -8.75 -14.96
CA VAL A 82 -4.03 -8.50 -13.58
C VAL A 82 -4.60 -7.20 -13.04
N ARG A 83 -4.68 -6.17 -13.86
CA ARG A 83 -5.29 -4.88 -13.51
C ARG A 83 -6.75 -5.03 -13.11
N VAL A 84 -7.53 -5.83 -13.84
CA VAL A 84 -8.93 -6.11 -13.50
C VAL A 84 -9.05 -6.93 -12.21
N GLN A 85 -8.23 -7.96 -12.05
CA GLN A 85 -8.19 -8.78 -10.83
C GLN A 85 -7.81 -7.94 -9.61
N LEU A 86 -6.75 -7.15 -9.69
CA LEU A 86 -6.29 -6.27 -8.62
C LEU A 86 -7.37 -5.25 -8.24
N ALA A 87 -8.04 -4.66 -9.24
CA ALA A 87 -9.16 -3.76 -8.98
C ALA A 87 -10.35 -4.44 -8.30
N GLY A 88 -10.53 -5.76 -8.44
CA GLY A 88 -11.54 -6.55 -7.73
C GLY A 88 -11.10 -6.95 -6.31
N ALA A 89 -9.85 -7.38 -6.15
CA ALA A 89 -9.34 -7.94 -4.91
C ALA A 89 -8.84 -6.91 -3.90
N LEU A 90 -8.20 -5.81 -4.36
CA LEU A 90 -7.56 -4.81 -3.49
C LEU A 90 -8.55 -4.22 -2.49
N GLN A 91 -8.17 -4.12 -1.22
CA GLN A 91 -8.98 -3.48 -0.18
C GLN A 91 -8.43 -2.09 0.20
N GLY A 92 -7.11 -1.95 0.24
CA GLY A 92 -6.43 -0.69 0.48
C GLY A 92 -4.93 -0.84 0.37
N VAL A 93 -4.23 0.30 0.38
CA VAL A 93 -2.78 0.40 0.43
C VAL A 93 -2.42 1.35 1.55
N VAL A 94 -1.44 0.98 2.36
CA VAL A 94 -0.89 1.83 3.43
C VAL A 94 0.60 1.97 3.18
N CYS A 95 1.03 3.17 2.84
CA CYS A 95 2.45 3.50 2.70
C CYS A 95 2.91 4.20 3.98
N GLN A 96 4.13 3.92 4.43
CA GLN A 96 4.62 4.39 5.73
C GLN A 96 6.04 4.92 5.62
N THR A 97 6.29 6.05 6.28
CA THR A 97 7.62 6.61 6.46
C THR A 97 7.79 7.02 7.93
N LEU A 98 9.00 6.87 8.48
CA LEU A 98 9.29 7.31 9.85
C LEU A 98 10.04 8.64 9.82
N CYS A 99 9.46 9.66 10.45
CA CYS A 99 10.09 10.97 10.63
C CYS A 99 10.59 11.12 12.06
N ARG A 100 11.70 11.86 12.24
CA ARG A 100 12.16 12.26 13.58
C ARG A 100 11.12 13.17 14.23
N THR A 101 10.91 13.00 15.54
CA THR A 101 10.05 13.90 16.32
C THR A 101 10.75 15.23 16.55
N ILE A 102 9.97 16.29 16.80
CA ILE A 102 10.50 17.65 17.01
C ILE A 102 11.48 17.75 18.19
N ASP A 103 11.35 16.87 19.17
CA ASP A 103 12.21 16.77 20.36
C ASP A 103 13.43 15.86 20.17
N ASP A 104 13.58 15.25 18.98
CA ASP A 104 14.61 14.27 18.62
C ASP A 104 14.67 13.03 19.56
N ALA A 105 13.64 12.82 20.38
CA ALA A 105 13.58 11.71 21.34
C ALA A 105 13.08 10.40 20.71
N GLY A 106 12.61 10.44 19.47
CA GLY A 106 12.09 9.27 18.78
C GLY A 106 11.67 9.53 17.34
N ARG A 107 10.77 8.67 16.86
CA ARG A 107 10.20 8.77 15.52
C ARG A 107 8.69 8.68 15.59
N VAL A 108 8.03 9.38 14.68
CA VAL A 108 6.59 9.27 14.44
C VAL A 108 6.36 8.67 13.05
N VAL A 109 5.36 7.81 12.94
CA VAL A 109 4.94 7.27 11.66
C VAL A 109 4.11 8.30 10.91
N VAL A 110 4.52 8.53 9.67
CA VAL A 110 3.76 9.24 8.65
C VAL A 110 3.21 8.18 7.72
N THR A 111 1.97 8.38 7.30
CA THR A 111 1.27 7.40 6.48
C THR A 111 0.55 8.05 5.33
N GLU A 112 0.46 7.31 4.24
CA GLU A 112 -0.50 7.50 3.18
C GLU A 112 -1.48 6.32 3.21
N VAL A 113 -2.78 6.59 3.11
CA VAL A 113 -3.81 5.55 3.19
C VAL A 113 -4.76 5.67 2.01
N LEU A 114 -4.71 4.67 1.12
CA LEU A 114 -5.66 4.49 0.03
C LEU A 114 -6.67 3.41 0.41
N LYS A 115 -7.97 3.69 0.19
CA LYS A 115 -9.05 2.70 0.28
C LYS A 115 -9.59 2.40 -1.11
N ALA A 116 -9.79 1.12 -1.43
CA ALA A 116 -10.28 0.68 -2.73
C ALA A 116 -11.79 0.94 -2.90
N THR A 117 -12.18 2.21 -3.03
CA THR A 117 -13.55 2.63 -3.35
C THR A 117 -13.94 2.27 -4.79
N PRO A 118 -15.23 2.26 -5.16
CA PRO A 118 -15.64 2.02 -6.55
C PRO A 118 -14.94 2.92 -7.58
N ALA A 119 -14.67 4.19 -7.22
CA ALA A 119 -13.94 5.13 -8.07
C ALA A 119 -12.48 4.72 -8.26
N ILE A 120 -11.77 4.39 -7.16
CA ILE A 120 -10.38 3.93 -7.23
C ILE A 120 -10.28 2.63 -8.04
N ARG A 121 -11.19 1.68 -7.83
CA ARG A 121 -11.24 0.43 -8.61
C ARG A 121 -11.44 0.71 -10.10
N ASN A 122 -12.22 1.72 -10.45
CA ASN A 122 -12.39 2.12 -11.84
C ASN A 122 -11.10 2.71 -12.44
N LEU A 123 -10.42 3.60 -11.69
CA LEU A 123 -9.13 4.16 -12.11
C LEU A 123 -8.09 3.06 -12.34
N ILE A 124 -8.05 2.05 -11.46
CA ILE A 124 -7.16 0.89 -11.64
C ILE A 124 -7.52 0.17 -12.93
N ARG A 125 -8.79 -0.22 -13.15
CA ARG A 125 -9.25 -0.94 -14.36
C ARG A 125 -8.93 -0.22 -15.68
N GLU A 126 -9.04 1.11 -15.68
CA GLU A 126 -8.80 1.96 -16.86
C GLU A 126 -7.32 2.33 -17.05
N GLY A 127 -6.42 1.93 -16.14
CA GLY A 127 -5.01 2.29 -16.21
C GLY A 127 -4.71 3.76 -15.91
N LYS A 128 -5.60 4.43 -15.16
CA LYS A 128 -5.49 5.84 -14.79
C LYS A 128 -4.91 6.02 -13.39
N THR A 129 -3.84 5.29 -13.06
CA THR A 129 -3.20 5.30 -11.73
C THR A 129 -2.66 6.67 -11.35
N HIS A 130 -2.21 7.48 -12.30
CA HIS A 130 -1.83 8.88 -12.10
C HIS A 130 -2.93 9.77 -11.48
N GLN A 131 -4.21 9.40 -11.59
CA GLN A 131 -5.33 10.15 -11.00
C GLN A 131 -5.63 9.73 -9.55
N ILE A 132 -5.00 8.66 -9.04
CA ILE A 132 -5.26 8.13 -7.69
C ILE A 132 -4.89 9.16 -6.64
N TYR A 133 -3.78 9.88 -6.79
CA TYR A 133 -3.35 10.91 -5.84
C TYR A 133 -4.44 11.98 -5.63
N SER A 134 -4.96 12.56 -6.71
CA SER A 134 -6.06 13.55 -6.62
C SER A 134 -7.34 12.95 -6.04
N ALA A 135 -7.65 11.69 -6.37
CA ALA A 135 -8.80 11.00 -5.78
C ALA A 135 -8.65 10.77 -4.26
N MET A 136 -7.43 10.53 -3.79
CA MET A 136 -7.11 10.43 -2.36
C MET A 136 -7.23 11.78 -1.65
N GLN A 137 -6.78 12.88 -2.27
CA GLN A 137 -6.90 14.22 -1.70
C GLN A 137 -8.37 14.56 -1.37
N ALA A 138 -9.31 14.20 -2.25
CA ALA A 138 -10.75 14.38 -2.05
C ALA A 138 -11.40 13.26 -1.20
N GLY A 139 -10.61 12.28 -0.76
CA GLY A 139 -11.03 11.00 -0.22
C GLY A 139 -11.26 10.93 1.28
N ALA A 140 -11.12 12.03 2.02
CA ALA A 140 -11.10 12.07 3.49
C ALA A 140 -12.31 11.37 4.14
N ARG A 141 -13.51 11.50 3.55
CA ARG A 141 -14.74 10.84 4.03
C ARG A 141 -14.67 9.30 4.04
N HIS A 142 -13.76 8.72 3.26
CA HIS A 142 -13.51 7.28 3.19
C HIS A 142 -12.35 6.85 4.08
N GLY A 143 -11.77 7.76 4.86
CA GLY A 143 -10.56 7.55 5.66
C GLY A 143 -9.28 7.56 4.84
N MET A 144 -9.31 8.14 3.64
CA MET A 144 -8.10 8.30 2.81
C MET A 144 -7.39 9.60 3.13
N HIS A 145 -6.07 9.57 3.03
CA HIS A 145 -5.22 10.75 3.08
C HIS A 145 -3.91 10.49 2.34
N THR A 146 -3.36 11.52 1.72
CA THR A 146 -2.03 11.47 1.08
C THR A 146 -0.92 11.58 2.12
N MET A 147 0.30 11.18 1.74
CA MET A 147 1.49 11.39 2.58
C MET A 147 1.62 12.86 3.01
N ASP A 148 1.47 13.79 2.07
CA ASP A 148 1.61 15.23 2.28
C ASP A 148 0.55 15.81 3.24
N GLN A 149 -0.68 15.28 3.19
CA GLN A 149 -1.75 15.65 4.12
C GLN A 149 -1.43 15.23 5.56
N HIS A 150 -0.89 14.02 5.75
CA HIS A 150 -0.52 13.55 7.09
C HIS A 150 0.74 14.25 7.61
N LEU A 151 1.73 14.53 6.75
CA LEU A 151 2.88 15.37 7.12
C LEU A 151 2.43 16.76 7.62
N ALA A 152 1.57 17.44 6.86
CA ALA A 152 1.08 18.77 7.25
C ALA A 152 0.27 18.74 8.56
N ASP A 153 -0.50 17.67 8.81
CA ASP A 153 -1.19 17.46 10.09
C ASP A 153 -0.21 17.26 11.24
N LEU A 154 0.86 16.46 11.06
CA LEU A 154 1.88 16.26 12.10
C LEU A 154 2.69 17.53 12.38
N VAL A 155 2.98 18.36 11.37
CA VAL A 155 3.58 19.69 11.56
C VAL A 155 2.64 20.58 12.37
N ARG A 156 1.36 20.64 12.00
CA ARG A 156 0.35 21.46 12.71
C ARG A 156 0.17 21.03 14.17
N ARG A 157 0.30 19.74 14.46
CA ARG A 157 0.24 19.17 15.82
C ARG A 157 1.57 19.31 16.58
N GLY A 158 2.61 19.89 15.98
CA GLY A 158 3.93 20.04 16.60
C GLY A 158 4.63 18.70 16.86
N ARG A 159 4.34 17.65 16.07
CA ARG A 159 4.97 16.34 16.21
C ARG A 159 6.28 16.23 15.45
N ILE A 160 6.40 16.94 14.33
CA ILE A 160 7.60 17.04 13.49
C ILE A 160 7.83 18.51 13.14
N THR A 161 9.06 18.87 12.77
CA THR A 161 9.37 20.21 12.25
C THR A 161 8.83 20.39 10.83
N TYR A 162 8.67 21.64 10.40
CA TYR A 162 8.32 21.95 9.01
C TYR A 162 9.39 21.43 8.04
N GLU A 163 10.66 21.58 8.41
CA GLU A 163 11.82 21.13 7.62
C GLU A 163 11.78 19.61 7.44
N THR A 164 11.49 18.85 8.51
CA THR A 164 11.32 17.39 8.43
C THR A 164 10.17 17.02 7.48
N GLY A 165 9.07 17.77 7.52
CA GLY A 165 7.96 17.58 6.60
C GLY A 165 8.34 17.89 5.14
N LEU A 166 9.06 18.98 4.91
CA LEU A 166 9.51 19.40 3.59
C LEU A 166 10.49 18.38 2.97
N ASP A 167 11.41 17.84 3.77
CA ASP A 167 12.39 16.83 3.33
C ASP A 167 11.75 15.48 2.98
N THR A 168 10.54 15.21 3.50
CA THR A 168 9.85 13.91 3.37
C THR A 168 8.67 13.96 2.39
N CYS A 169 8.13 15.13 2.10
CA CYS A 169 6.92 15.26 1.26
C CYS A 169 7.15 14.75 -0.17
N HIS A 170 6.07 14.24 -0.78
CA HIS A 170 6.08 13.82 -2.18
C HIS A 170 5.86 15.02 -3.11
N HIS A 171 5.01 15.96 -2.72
CA HIS A 171 4.72 17.17 -3.50
C HIS A 171 4.90 18.44 -2.65
N VAL A 172 6.03 19.13 -2.87
CA VAL A 172 6.42 20.34 -2.13
C VAL A 172 5.36 21.44 -2.19
N GLU A 173 4.79 21.70 -3.37
CA GLU A 173 3.78 22.75 -3.54
C GLU A 173 2.50 22.49 -2.74
N ASP A 174 2.00 21.25 -2.79
CA ASP A 174 0.81 20.84 -2.03
C ASP A 174 1.09 20.87 -0.53
N PHE A 175 2.25 20.36 -0.09
CA PHE A 175 2.67 20.39 1.30
C PHE A 175 2.74 21.83 1.85
N ASN A 176 3.34 22.76 1.10
CA ASN A 176 3.42 24.18 1.48
C ASN A 176 2.02 24.80 1.62
N ARG A 177 1.13 24.53 0.66
CA ARG A 177 -0.26 24.98 0.70
C ARG A 177 -0.99 24.43 1.94
N LEU A 178 -0.83 23.15 2.24
CA LEU A 178 -1.44 22.48 3.40
C LEU A 178 -0.92 23.01 4.75
N CYS A 179 0.32 23.48 4.78
CA CYS A 179 0.94 24.15 5.92
C CYS A 179 0.60 25.64 6.03
N GLY A 180 -0.19 26.21 5.11
CA GLY A 180 -0.54 27.63 5.10
C GLY A 180 0.61 28.55 4.67
N ARG A 181 1.56 28.04 3.88
CA ARG A 181 2.75 28.75 3.37
C ARG A 181 2.72 28.91 1.83
N GLY A 182 1.52 28.96 1.25
CA GLY A 182 1.29 29.16 -0.18
C GLY A 182 0.98 30.60 -0.56
#